data_AF-A0A151EGP3-F1
#
_entry.id   AF-A0A151EGP3-F1
#
_cell.length_a   1.000
_cell.length_b   1.000
_cell.length_c   1.000
_cell.angle_alpha   90.00
_cell.angle_beta   90.00
_cell.angle_gamma   90.00
#
_symmetry.space_group_name_H-M   'P 1'
#
loop_
_entity.id
_entity.type
_entity.pdbx_description
1 polymer ?
#
loop_
_entity_poly.entity_id
_entity_poly.type
_entity_poly.pdbx_seq_one_letter_code
_entity_poly.pdbx_strand_id
1 'polypeptide(L)' 'MNGSTTIQLDKSVVKSLKKIREYPRQTYNELITRMIELFINVKERNQYDEFLHKIQQQKMKELWDNKEDEEWEDA' A
#
# COMPACT_ATOMS: atom_id res chain seq x y z
N MET A 1 -27.66 -2.21 -14.92
CA MET A 1 -28.19 -1.46 -13.76
C MET A 1 -27.38 -0.18 -13.63
N ASN A 2 -27.90 0.96 -14.09
CA ASN A 2 -27.24 2.26 -13.91
C ASN A 2 -27.69 2.84 -12.56
N GLY A 3 -27.14 2.31 -11.47
CA GLY A 3 -27.42 2.77 -10.11
C GLY A 3 -26.47 3.90 -9.73
N SER A 4 -26.78 5.13 -10.12
CA SER A 4 -26.08 6.30 -9.59
C SER A 4 -26.63 6.65 -8.21
N THR A 5 -25.74 6.76 -7.23
CA THR A 5 -26.04 7.21 -5.88
C THR A 5 -25.51 8.62 -5.68
N THR A 6 -26.22 9.42 -4.87
CA THR A 6 -25.78 10.78 -4.55
C THR A 6 -24.98 10.75 -3.26
N ILE A 7 -23.76 11.28 -3.30
CA ILE A 7 -22.93 11.52 -2.11
C ILE A 7 -22.74 13.02 -1.94
N GLN A 8 -22.81 13.50 -0.69
CA GLN A 8 -22.48 14.88 -0.38
C GLN A 8 -20.99 14.96 -0.04
N LEU A 9 -20.30 15.90 -0.67
CA LEU A 9 -18.88 16.15 -0.46
C LEU A 9 -18.68 17.63 -0.14
N ASP A 10 -17.74 17.90 0.76
CA ASP A 10 -17.36 19.27 1.05
C ASP A 10 -16.82 19.98 -0.19
N LYS A 11 -17.08 21.29 -0.27
CA LYS A 11 -16.59 22.13 -1.37
C LYS A 11 -15.06 22.12 -1.46
N SER A 12 -14.37 21.96 -0.33
CA SER A 12 -12.91 21.82 -0.28
C SER A 12 -12.46 20.54 -0.99
N VAL A 13 -13.11 19.40 -0.71
CA VAL A 13 -12.83 18.11 -1.33
C VAL A 13 -13.06 18.16 -2.84
N VAL A 14 -14.18 18.75 -3.28
CA VAL A 14 -14.47 18.90 -4.71
C VAL A 14 -13.42 19.77 -5.41
N LYS A 15 -12.94 20.85 -4.76
CA LYS A 15 -11.84 21.67 -5.29
C LYS A 15 -10.54 20.86 -5.43
N SER A 16 -10.21 20.02 -4.46
CA SER A 16 -9.05 19.13 -4.53
C SER A 16 -9.19 18.12 -5.66
N LEU A 17 -10.34 17.45 -5.77
CA LEU A 17 -10.62 16.52 -6.88
C LEU A 17 -10.47 17.21 -8.23
N LYS A 18 -10.92 18.47 -8.36
CA LYS A 18 -10.81 19.24 -9.60
C LYS A 18 -9.36 19.59 -9.97
N LYS A 19 -8.48 19.79 -9.00
CA LYS A 19 -7.04 20.05 -9.21
C LYS A 19 -6.25 18.81 -9.61
N ILE A 20 -6.64 17.65 -9.10
CA ILE A 20 -5.91 16.38 -9.30
C ILE A 20 -6.29 15.72 -10.64
N ARG A 21 -7.29 16.25 -11.37
CA ARG A 21 -7.68 15.73 -12.68
C ARG A 21 -6.48 15.71 -13.64
N GLU A 22 -6.22 14.55 -14.22
CA GLU A 22 -5.12 14.34 -15.16
C GLU A 22 -5.42 14.93 -16.54
N TYR A 23 -6.70 14.94 -16.92
CA TYR A 23 -7.17 15.52 -18.19
C TYR A 23 -8.49 16.30 -18.02
N PRO A 24 -8.77 17.30 -18.87
CA PRO A 24 -9.90 18.22 -18.69
C PRO A 24 -11.28 17.55 -18.59
N ARG A 25 -11.45 16.38 -19.21
CA ARG A 25 -12.72 15.64 -19.31
C ARG A 25 -12.84 14.45 -18.35
N GLN A 26 -11.88 14.23 -17.46
CA GLN A 26 -11.87 13.09 -16.54
C GLN A 26 -13.07 13.12 -15.58
N THR A 27 -13.91 12.10 -15.56
CA THR A 27 -15.07 12.07 -14.66
C THR A 27 -14.64 11.89 -13.21
N TYR A 28 -15.43 12.38 -12.25
CA TYR A 28 -15.13 12.13 -10.84
C TYR A 28 -15.20 10.64 -10.51
N ASN A 29 -16.05 9.87 -11.19
CA ASN A 29 -16.10 8.42 -11.02
C ASN A 29 -14.78 7.77 -11.44
N GLU A 30 -14.25 8.06 -12.62
CA GLU A 30 -12.94 7.53 -13.06
C GLU A 30 -11.82 7.90 -12.10
N LEU A 31 -11.79 9.16 -11.64
CA LEU A 31 -10.77 9.64 -10.70
C LEU A 31 -10.86 8.91 -9.36
N ILE A 32 -12.07 8.81 -8.80
CA ILE A 32 -12.32 8.16 -7.51
C ILE A 32 -12.04 6.66 -7.61
N THR A 33 -12.45 5.98 -8.68
CA THR A 33 -12.17 4.55 -8.90
C THR A 33 -10.67 4.29 -8.92
N ARG A 34 -9.89 5.08 -9.68
CA ARG A 34 -8.44 4.92 -9.72
C ARG A 34 -7.78 5.20 -8.37
N MET A 35 -8.27 6.19 -7.62
CA MET A 35 -7.78 6.44 -6.26
C MET A 35 -8.07 5.27 -5.32
N ILE A 36 -9.25 4.64 -5.43
CA ILE A 36 -9.61 3.46 -4.64
C ILE A 36 -8.72 2.27 -5.01
N GLU A 37 -8.50 2.00 -6.29
CA GLU A 37 -7.61 0.92 -6.75
C GLU A 37 -6.18 1.11 -6.24
N LEU A 38 -5.63 2.33 -6.33
CA LEU A 38 -4.32 2.64 -5.77
C LEU A 38 -4.29 2.42 -4.26
N PHE A 39 -5.32 2.85 -3.55
CA PHE A 39 -5.39 2.67 -2.10
C PHE A 39 -5.48 1.20 -1.69
N ILE A 40 -6.25 0.38 -2.42
CA ILE A 40 -6.33 -1.08 -2.20
C ILE A 40 -4.96 -1.70 -2.46
N ASN A 41 -4.35 -1.42 -3.61
CA ASN A 41 -3.02 -1.96 -3.95
C ASN A 41 -1.95 -1.57 -2.92
N VAL A 42 -1.98 -0.33 -2.44
CA VAL A 42 -1.05 0.13 -1.38
C VAL A 42 -1.36 -0.59 -0.07
N LYS A 43 -2.62 -0.75 0.31
CA LYS A 43 -3.01 -1.45 1.54
C LYS A 43 -2.59 -2.92 1.51
N GLU A 44 -2.76 -3.59 0.38
CA GLU A 44 -2.34 -4.99 0.18
C GLU A 44 -0.83 -5.14 0.22
N ARG A 45 -0.09 -4.19 -0.37
CA ARG A 45 1.38 -4.24 -0.41
C ARG A 45 2.07 -3.77 0.87
N ASN A 46 1.52 -2.78 1.60
CA ASN A 46 2.22 -2.14 2.72
C ASN A 46 2.16 -2.90 4.06
N GLN A 47 1.26 -3.86 4.27
CA GLN A 47 1.05 -4.38 5.63
C GLN A 47 1.60 -5.77 5.92
N TYR A 48 1.86 -6.60 4.91
CA TYR A 48 2.31 -7.97 5.16
C TYR A 48 3.79 -8.15 4.84
N ASP A 49 4.23 -7.85 3.61
CA ASP A 49 5.57 -8.22 3.16
C ASP A 49 6.70 -7.43 3.85
N GLU A 50 6.61 -6.11 3.95
CA GLU A 50 7.70 -5.31 4.56
C GLU A 50 7.86 -5.57 6.06
N PHE A 51 6.77 -5.88 6.77
CA PHE A 51 6.81 -6.22 8.18
C PHE A 51 7.33 -7.64 8.40
N LEU A 52 6.87 -8.62 7.61
CA LEU A 52 7.38 -10.00 7.67
C LEU A 52 8.87 -10.05 7.32
N HIS A 53 9.29 -9.37 6.25
CA HIS A 53 10.68 -9.36 5.81
C HIS A 53 11.61 -8.80 6.90
N LYS A 54 11.20 -7.74 7.61
CA LYS A 54 12.00 -7.19 8.72
C LYS A 54 12.10 -8.15 9.91
N ILE A 55 11.02 -8.84 10.28
CA ILE A 55 11.04 -9.83 11.37
C ILE A 55 11.87 -11.06 10.99
N GLN A 56 11.74 -11.53 9.75
CA GLN A 56 12.53 -12.66 9.25
C GLN A 56 14.03 -12.33 9.23
N GLN A 57 14.41 -11.12 8.82
CA GLN A 57 15.82 -10.69 8.88
C GLN A 57 16.36 -10.66 10.31
N GLN A 58 15.59 -10.18 11.28
CA GLN A 58 16.01 -10.19 12.68
C GLN A 58 16.18 -11.63 13.22
N LYS A 59 15.23 -12.52 12.93
CA LYS A 59 15.32 -13.93 13.34
C LYS A 59 16.43 -14.70 12.63
N MET A 60 16.67 -14.43 11.34
CA MET A 60 17.80 -15.02 10.61
C MET A 60 19.13 -14.56 11.21
N LYS A 61 19.21 -13.28 11.60
CA LYS A 61 20.40 -12.76 12.28
C LYS A 61 20.59 -13.41 13.66
N GLU A 62 19.53 -13.59 14.45
CA GLU A 62 19.59 -14.28 15.75
C GLU A 62 19.96 -15.77 15.63
N LEU A 63 19.55 -16.46 14.56
CA LEU A 63 19.91 -17.85 14.31
C LEU A 63 21.35 -18.03 13.80
N TRP A 64 21.91 -17.00 13.16
CA TRP A 64 23.25 -17.00 12.57
C TRP A 64 24.33 -16.34 13.46
N ASP A 65 23.95 -15.50 14.44
CA ASP A 65 24.84 -14.96 15.49
C ASP A 65 24.97 -15.93 16.69
N ASN A 66 24.76 -17.22 16.50
CA ASN A 66 24.83 -18.20 17.58
C ASN A 66 26.20 -18.90 17.57
N LYS A 67 26.81 -19.02 18.75
CA LYS A 67 28.17 -19.57 18.96
C LYS A 67 28.40 -20.98 18.40
N GLU A 68 27.34 -21.69 18.03
CA GLU A 68 27.40 -23.03 17.45
C GLU A 68 27.87 -23.02 15.98
N ASP A 69 27.76 -21.91 15.26
CA ASP A 69 28.24 -21.80 13.86
C ASP A 69 29.78 -21.76 13.77
N GLU A 70 30.48 -21.38 14.85
CA GLU A 70 31.95 -21.44 14.92
C GLU A 70 32.49 -22.89 15.02
N GLU A 71 31.66 -23.85 15.45
CA GLU A 71 32.07 -25.27 15.55
C GLU A 71 31.88 -26.06 14.24
N TRP A 72 31.14 -25.52 13.26
CA TRP A 72 30.91 -26.18 11.96
C TRP A 72 31.90 -25.77 10.86
N GLU A 73 32.64 -24.68 11.02
CA GLU A 73 33.70 -24.25 10.07
C GLU A 73 35.06 -24.97 10.32
N ASP A 74 35.19 -25.76 11.39
CA ASP A 74 36.42 -26.49 11.77
C ASP A 74 36.33 -28.03 11.61
N ALA A 75 35.30 -28.55 10.92
CA ALA A 75 35.08 -30.00 10.69
C ALA A 75 35.35 -30.48 9.25
#